data_AF-A0A916NWE1-F1
#
_entry.id   AF-A0A916NWE1-F1
#
_cell.length_a   1.000
_cell.length_b   1.000
_cell.length_c   1.000
_cell.angle_alpha   90.00
_cell.angle_beta   90.00
_cell.angle_gamma   90.00
#
_symmetry.space_group_name_H-M   'P 1'
#
loop_
_entity.id
_entity.type
_entity.pdbx_description
1 polymer ?
#
loop_
_entity_poly.entity_id
_entity_poly.type
_entity_poly.pdbx_seq_one_letter_code
_entity_poly.pdbx_strand_id
1 'polypeptide(L)'
;MNKILLASAAVSLMFLVGCQNDQPEVKSTQVENGTKTKENGENEEAKSVFTRKDRQIAKEKAEKFIVLLTEFHGRSIFSDEDNARVRAELSQKADEQKLIHPETSFANLTEFDDNAKEDSRLILRKDRFQLGDEFKEIYYKYIDVHELRLPIKYIVKSDTSSEDVELESFVRFVKTTDGEILILDAPMLIGMNLEKKDEDAYYDEYNRKEIQQEVKEELNIQ
;
A
#
# COMPACT_ATOMS: atom_id res chain seq x y z
N MET A 1 -4.42 63.93 -18.64
CA MET A 1 -3.38 64.97 -18.51
C MET A 1 -3.22 65.21 -17.01
N ASN A 2 -2.13 64.95 -16.28
CA ASN A 2 -0.70 64.70 -16.48
C ASN A 2 -0.31 63.63 -15.44
N LYS A 3 0.37 62.51 -15.70
CA LYS A 3 1.80 62.26 -15.98
C LYS A 3 2.79 63.03 -15.09
N ILE A 4 3.86 62.29 -14.73
CA ILE A 4 5.22 62.68 -14.28
C ILE A 4 5.45 62.48 -12.77
N LEU A 5 6.51 61.83 -12.27
CA LEU A 5 7.53 60.90 -12.81
C LEU A 5 8.52 60.59 -11.66
N LEU A 6 9.07 59.37 -11.66
CA LEU A 6 10.49 58.99 -11.51
C LEU A 6 11.42 59.57 -10.40
N ALA A 7 12.12 58.65 -9.72
CA ALA A 7 13.60 58.46 -9.79
C ALA A 7 13.97 57.25 -8.89
N SER A 8 14.49 56.11 -9.34
CA SER A 8 15.79 55.81 -9.99
C SER A 8 17.02 56.12 -9.13
N ALA A 9 17.72 55.09 -8.66
CA ALA A 9 19.18 55.05 -8.63
C ALA A 9 19.65 53.59 -8.60
N ALA A 10 20.52 53.27 -9.54
CA ALA A 10 21.13 51.97 -9.77
C ALA A 10 22.65 52.05 -9.55
N VAL A 11 23.30 50.89 -9.71
CA VAL A 11 24.75 50.66 -9.99
C VAL A 11 25.63 50.75 -8.71
N SER A 12 26.53 49.81 -8.39
CA SER A 12 27.53 49.20 -9.27
C SER A 12 28.05 47.81 -8.86
N LEU A 13 28.34 47.05 -9.92
CA LEU A 13 29.35 45.99 -10.06
C LEU A 13 30.69 46.29 -9.36
N MET A 14 31.33 45.24 -8.84
CA MET A 14 32.79 45.10 -8.87
C MET A 14 33.18 43.70 -9.33
N PHE A 15 33.95 43.65 -10.42
CA PHE A 15 34.77 42.51 -10.86
C PHE A 15 36.18 42.69 -10.29
N LEU A 16 36.83 41.57 -9.93
CA LEU A 16 38.28 41.29 -9.97
C LEU A 16 38.40 39.74 -9.87
N VAL A 17 38.73 38.99 -10.94
CA VAL A 17 40.08 38.51 -11.32
C VAL A 17 40.86 38.02 -10.09
N GLY A 18 41.38 36.80 -9.93
CA GLY A 18 41.64 35.65 -10.78
C GLY A 18 42.86 34.95 -10.15
N CYS A 19 42.82 33.63 -9.94
CA CYS A 19 44.01 32.82 -9.65
C CYS A 19 43.85 31.46 -10.34
N GLN A 20 44.62 31.27 -11.41
CA GLN A 20 44.98 29.95 -11.92
C GLN A 20 45.90 29.26 -10.90
N ASN A 21 45.70 27.98 -10.67
CA ASN A 21 46.79 27.08 -10.34
C ASN A 21 46.47 25.68 -10.91
N ASP A 22 47.38 25.20 -11.74
CA ASP A 22 47.41 23.87 -12.34
C ASP A 22 47.63 22.79 -11.28
N GLN A 23 46.89 21.68 -11.36
CA GLN A 23 47.45 20.31 -11.33
C GLN A 23 46.37 19.25 -11.67
N PRO A 24 46.76 18.09 -12.24
CA PRO A 24 45.87 17.23 -13.01
C PRO A 24 45.23 16.13 -12.14
N GLU A 25 43.91 15.97 -12.20
CA GLU A 25 43.24 14.79 -11.66
C GLU A 25 42.99 13.74 -12.76
N VAL A 26 43.89 12.77 -12.72
CA VAL A 26 43.70 11.32 -12.94
C VAL A 26 42.37 10.89 -13.57
N LYS A 27 42.48 10.36 -14.79
CA LYS A 27 41.48 9.47 -15.40
C LYS A 27 41.20 8.29 -14.46
N SER A 28 40.01 8.25 -13.87
CA SER A 28 39.43 7.02 -13.34
C SER A 28 38.34 6.56 -14.30
N THR A 29 38.67 5.54 -15.08
CA THR A 29 37.71 4.75 -15.86
C THR A 29 36.84 4.00 -14.85
N GLN A 30 35.69 4.57 -14.48
CA GLN A 30 34.69 3.84 -13.71
C GLN A 30 33.83 3.01 -14.67
N VAL A 31 33.96 1.70 -14.48
CA VAL A 31 33.15 0.65 -15.07
C VAL A 31 31.68 0.97 -14.85
N GLU A 32 30.94 1.01 -15.95
CA GLU A 32 29.49 1.13 -16.02
C GLU A 32 28.86 -0.11 -15.38
N ASN A 33 28.68 -0.10 -14.06
CA ASN A 33 27.67 -0.95 -13.42
C ASN A 33 26.35 -0.19 -13.51
N GLY A 34 25.63 -0.44 -14.61
CA GLY A 34 24.28 0.07 -14.81
C GLY A 34 23.31 -0.56 -13.83
N THR A 35 23.25 -0.04 -12.61
CA THR A 35 22.10 -0.26 -11.73
C THR A 35 20.92 0.44 -12.41
N LYS A 36 19.93 -0.32 -12.89
CA LYS A 36 18.66 0.24 -13.37
C LYS A 36 17.94 0.90 -12.18
N THR A 37 18.25 2.16 -11.91
CA THR A 37 17.50 2.97 -10.96
C THR A 37 16.15 3.26 -11.57
N LYS A 38 15.07 2.84 -10.90
CA LYS A 38 13.69 3.21 -11.29
C LYS A 38 13.65 4.74 -11.25
N GLU A 39 13.52 5.39 -12.41
CA GLU A 39 13.10 6.81 -12.40
C GLU A 39 11.76 6.81 -11.64
N ASN A 40 11.64 7.64 -10.61
CA ASN A 40 10.39 7.83 -9.90
C ASN A 40 9.34 8.25 -10.94
N GLY A 41 8.55 7.27 -11.39
CA GLY A 41 7.56 7.39 -12.44
C GLY A 41 6.32 8.14 -11.94
N GLU A 42 6.51 9.34 -11.39
CA GLU A 42 5.42 10.24 -11.02
C GLU A 42 4.74 10.88 -12.24
N ASN A 43 5.13 10.55 -13.48
CA ASN A 43 4.76 11.33 -14.68
C ASN A 43 4.18 10.54 -15.88
N GLU A 44 3.46 9.45 -15.64
CA GLU A 44 2.34 9.10 -16.51
C GLU A 44 1.08 9.16 -15.65
N GLU A 45 0.32 10.25 -15.75
CA GLU A 45 -1.03 10.34 -15.17
C GLU A 45 -1.93 9.35 -15.91
N ALA A 46 -1.82 8.07 -15.56
CA ALA A 46 -2.80 7.08 -15.95
C ALA A 46 -4.17 7.57 -15.47
N LYS A 47 -5.15 7.51 -16.37
CA LYS A 47 -6.50 7.94 -16.05
C LYS A 47 -7.04 7.08 -14.91
N SER A 48 -7.43 7.72 -13.81
CA SER A 48 -8.05 7.03 -12.67
C SER A 48 -9.21 6.14 -13.11
N VAL A 49 -9.23 4.90 -12.61
CA VAL A 49 -10.30 3.91 -12.88
C VAL A 49 -11.34 3.84 -11.75
N PHE A 50 -11.01 4.40 -10.58
CA PHE A 50 -11.87 4.44 -9.41
C PHE A 50 -12.67 5.74 -9.33
N THR A 51 -13.97 5.63 -9.58
CA THR A 51 -14.91 6.74 -9.46
C THR A 51 -15.17 7.11 -7.99
N ARG A 52 -15.82 8.26 -7.76
CA ARG A 52 -16.30 8.64 -6.42
C ARG A 52 -17.23 7.58 -5.81
N LYS A 53 -18.07 6.94 -6.63
CA LYS A 53 -18.97 5.86 -6.18
C LYS A 53 -18.18 4.63 -5.74
N ASP A 54 -17.12 4.28 -6.48
CA ASP A 54 -16.26 3.14 -6.15
C ASP A 54 -15.56 3.36 -4.80
N ARG A 55 -15.09 4.58 -4.52
CA ARG A 55 -14.48 4.95 -3.24
C ARG A 55 -15.47 4.87 -2.06
N GLN A 56 -16.72 5.25 -2.28
CA GLN A 56 -17.79 5.08 -1.27
C GLN A 56 -18.02 3.59 -0.96
N ILE A 57 -18.10 2.76 -2.00
CA ILE A 57 -18.25 1.30 -1.84
C ILE A 57 -17.02 0.70 -1.13
N ALA A 58 -15.81 1.14 -1.47
CA ALA A 58 -14.58 0.69 -0.81
C ALA A 58 -14.59 1.04 0.69
N LYS A 59 -15.00 2.25 1.05
CA LYS A 59 -15.10 2.68 2.47
C LYS A 59 -16.12 1.83 3.22
N GLU A 60 -17.30 1.59 2.64
CA GLU A 60 -18.33 0.73 3.25
C GLU A 60 -17.85 -0.72 3.41
N LYS A 61 -17.06 -1.25 2.46
CA LYS A 61 -16.46 -2.58 2.57
C LYS A 61 -15.38 -2.63 3.65
N ALA A 62 -14.54 -1.59 3.78
CA ALA A 62 -13.56 -1.49 4.85
C ALA A 62 -14.24 -1.51 6.23
N GLU A 63 -15.34 -0.77 6.38
CA GLU A 63 -16.12 -0.72 7.62
C GLU A 63 -16.76 -2.07 7.93
N LYS A 64 -17.36 -2.73 6.93
CA LYS A 64 -17.92 -4.09 7.07
C LYS A 64 -16.85 -5.12 7.43
N PHE A 65 -15.66 -5.01 6.84
CA PHE A 65 -14.53 -5.87 7.16
C PHE A 65 -14.13 -5.73 8.64
N ILE A 66 -14.00 -4.50 9.15
CA ILE A 66 -13.74 -4.28 10.59
C ILE A 66 -14.87 -4.84 11.45
N VAL A 67 -16.13 -4.61 11.07
CA VAL A 67 -17.28 -5.18 11.80
C VAL A 67 -17.19 -6.71 11.85
N LEU A 68 -16.92 -7.37 10.72
CA LEU A 68 -16.71 -8.81 10.66
C LEU A 68 -15.60 -9.28 11.61
N LEU A 69 -14.43 -8.62 11.60
CA LEU A 69 -13.34 -8.94 12.53
C LEU A 69 -13.81 -8.86 14.00
N THR A 70 -14.60 -7.84 14.33
CA THR A 70 -15.06 -7.63 15.70
C THR A 70 -16.03 -8.69 16.22
N GLU A 71 -16.72 -9.42 15.32
CA GLU A 71 -17.54 -10.58 15.70
C GLU A 71 -16.70 -11.71 16.31
N PHE A 72 -15.40 -11.75 16.03
CA PHE A 72 -14.47 -12.79 16.47
C PHE A 72 -13.64 -12.39 17.69
N HIS A 73 -13.88 -11.21 18.28
CA HIS A 73 -13.21 -10.82 19.52
C HIS A 73 -13.48 -11.83 20.65
N GLY A 74 -12.43 -12.21 21.37
CA GLY A 74 -12.47 -13.14 22.50
C GLY A 74 -12.52 -14.62 22.10
N ARG A 75 -12.54 -14.93 20.79
CA ARG A 75 -12.42 -16.31 20.31
C ARG A 75 -11.01 -16.82 20.61
N SER A 76 -10.94 -18.05 21.10
CA SER A 76 -9.66 -18.73 21.33
C SER A 76 -8.98 -19.05 20.01
N ILE A 77 -7.68 -18.84 19.96
CA ILE A 77 -6.77 -19.25 18.88
C ILE A 77 -5.55 -19.99 19.44
N PHE A 78 -5.68 -20.55 20.65
CA PHE A 78 -4.57 -21.16 21.40
C PHE A 78 -3.91 -22.30 20.64
N SER A 79 -4.69 -23.16 19.99
CA SER A 79 -4.17 -24.22 19.14
C SER A 79 -4.19 -23.84 17.65
N ASP A 80 -3.31 -24.47 16.86
CA ASP A 80 -3.33 -24.33 15.40
C ASP A 80 -4.69 -24.72 14.80
N GLU A 81 -5.39 -25.69 15.41
CA GLU A 81 -6.73 -26.12 15.01
C GLU A 81 -7.78 -25.02 15.29
N ASP A 82 -7.73 -24.40 16.47
CA ASP A 82 -8.62 -23.29 16.81
C ASP A 82 -8.40 -22.09 15.90
N ASN A 83 -7.13 -21.75 15.65
CA ASN A 83 -6.75 -20.70 14.72
C ASN A 83 -7.25 -20.98 13.29
N ALA A 84 -7.01 -22.19 12.78
CA ALA A 84 -7.48 -22.61 11.46
C ALA A 84 -9.00 -22.57 11.33
N ARG A 85 -9.73 -22.99 12.38
CA ARG A 85 -11.20 -22.92 12.41
C ARG A 85 -11.69 -21.47 12.36
N VAL A 86 -11.10 -20.58 13.15
CA VAL A 86 -11.45 -19.14 13.13
C VAL A 86 -11.17 -18.53 11.75
N ARG A 87 -10.02 -18.82 11.14
CA ARG A 87 -9.69 -18.34 9.79
C ARG A 87 -10.67 -18.84 8.73
N ALA A 88 -11.07 -20.12 8.80
CA ALA A 88 -12.06 -20.68 7.89
C ALA A 88 -13.44 -20.01 8.05
N GLU A 89 -13.90 -19.80 9.28
CA GLU A 89 -15.17 -19.09 9.55
C GLU A 89 -15.12 -17.63 9.06
N LEU A 90 -13.99 -16.93 9.27
CA LEU A 90 -13.76 -15.57 8.78
C LEU A 90 -13.78 -15.51 7.25
N SER A 91 -13.05 -16.40 6.57
CA SER A 91 -13.05 -16.52 5.10
C SER A 91 -14.46 -16.76 4.58
N GLN A 92 -15.18 -17.74 5.12
CA GLN A 92 -16.54 -18.04 4.69
C GLN A 92 -17.46 -16.81 4.80
N LYS A 93 -17.45 -16.13 5.94
CA LYS A 93 -18.28 -14.93 6.16
C LYS A 93 -17.87 -13.76 5.28
N ALA A 94 -16.58 -13.62 4.97
CA ALA A 94 -16.09 -12.57 4.07
C ALA A 94 -16.52 -12.85 2.63
N ASP A 95 -16.47 -14.11 2.20
CA ASP A 95 -16.88 -14.57 0.87
C ASP A 95 -18.39 -14.41 0.66
N GLU A 96 -19.20 -14.83 1.63
CA GLU A 96 -20.67 -14.67 1.62
C GLU A 96 -21.09 -13.19 1.46
N GLN A 97 -20.29 -12.27 2.00
CA GLN A 97 -20.49 -10.83 1.91
C GLN A 97 -19.78 -10.18 0.72
N LYS A 98 -19.03 -10.97 -0.08
CA LYS A 98 -18.15 -10.50 -1.15
C LYS A 98 -17.23 -9.35 -0.69
N LEU A 99 -16.60 -9.47 0.48
CA LEU A 99 -15.75 -8.40 1.02
C LEU A 99 -14.34 -8.45 0.44
N ILE A 100 -13.75 -9.64 0.42
CA ILE A 100 -12.37 -9.88 0.02
C ILE A 100 -12.31 -10.49 -1.39
N HIS A 101 -11.16 -10.34 -2.04
CA HIS A 101 -10.89 -10.97 -3.32
C HIS A 101 -10.75 -12.50 -3.14
N PRO A 102 -11.21 -13.34 -4.09
CA PRO A 102 -11.12 -14.81 -3.97
C PRO A 102 -9.70 -15.35 -3.76
N GLU A 103 -8.70 -14.68 -4.32
CA GLU A 103 -7.26 -15.00 -4.14
C GLU A 103 -6.64 -14.43 -2.85
N THR A 104 -7.47 -13.86 -1.95
CA THR A 104 -7.05 -13.32 -0.66
C THR A 104 -7.49 -14.25 0.46
N SER A 105 -6.62 -14.47 1.44
CA SER A 105 -6.93 -15.35 2.59
C SER A 105 -6.55 -14.71 3.91
N PHE A 106 -7.14 -15.18 5.02
CA PHE A 106 -6.75 -14.73 6.35
C PHE A 106 -5.39 -15.32 6.76
N ALA A 107 -4.49 -14.41 7.16
CA ALA A 107 -3.18 -14.72 7.73
C ALA A 107 -3.31 -15.47 9.07
N ASN A 108 -2.18 -15.96 9.60
CA ASN A 108 -2.14 -16.37 11.00
C ASN A 108 -2.47 -15.15 11.90
N LEU A 109 -3.37 -15.35 12.87
CA LEU A 109 -3.95 -14.27 13.68
C LEU A 109 -3.21 -14.04 15.01
N THR A 110 -2.04 -14.65 15.20
CA THR A 110 -1.27 -14.59 16.46
C THR A 110 -0.89 -13.17 16.88
N GLU A 111 -0.63 -12.27 15.94
CA GLU A 111 -0.31 -10.86 16.24
C GLU A 111 -1.48 -10.10 16.89
N PHE A 112 -2.68 -10.67 16.84
CA PHE A 112 -3.92 -10.04 17.30
C PHE A 112 -4.48 -10.71 18.56
N ASP A 113 -3.72 -11.55 19.25
CA ASP A 113 -4.15 -12.16 20.50
C ASP A 113 -3.76 -11.34 21.74
N ASP A 114 -4.02 -11.91 22.92
CA ASP A 114 -3.68 -11.34 24.22
C ASP A 114 -2.31 -11.78 24.76
N ASN A 115 -1.49 -12.41 23.91
CA ASN A 115 -0.18 -13.02 24.22
C ASN A 115 -0.24 -14.07 25.35
N ALA A 116 -1.42 -14.63 25.64
CA ALA A 116 -1.61 -15.59 26.72
C ALA A 116 -1.24 -17.02 26.29
N LYS A 117 -0.05 -17.48 26.70
CA LYS A 117 0.51 -18.78 26.29
C LYS A 117 -0.38 -20.02 26.45
N GLU A 118 -1.41 -20.03 27.30
CA GLU A 118 -2.25 -21.22 27.56
C GLU A 118 -3.76 -20.97 27.34
N ASP A 119 -4.16 -19.78 26.90
CA ASP A 119 -5.56 -19.43 26.58
C ASP A 119 -5.61 -18.21 25.63
N SER A 120 -4.73 -18.20 24.62
CA SER A 120 -4.62 -17.09 23.67
C SER A 120 -5.98 -16.77 23.02
N ARG A 121 -6.40 -15.50 23.11
CA ARG A 121 -7.68 -15.02 22.57
C ARG A 121 -7.52 -13.76 21.75
N LEU A 122 -8.30 -13.69 20.67
CA LEU A 122 -8.31 -12.55 19.76
C LEU A 122 -8.77 -11.24 20.42
N ILE A 123 -7.99 -10.18 20.28
CA ILE A 123 -8.33 -8.80 20.69
C ILE A 123 -8.72 -7.96 19.48
N LEU A 124 -9.92 -8.20 18.93
CA LEU A 124 -10.46 -7.54 17.74
C LEU A 124 -11.59 -6.55 18.08
N ARG A 125 -11.38 -5.67 19.06
CA ARG A 125 -12.41 -4.68 19.42
C ARG A 125 -12.40 -3.51 18.44
N LYS A 126 -13.57 -2.89 18.22
CA LYS A 126 -13.72 -1.78 17.25
C LYS A 126 -12.81 -0.59 17.55
N ASP A 127 -12.57 -0.29 18.82
CA ASP A 127 -11.70 0.80 19.28
C ASP A 127 -10.22 0.58 18.95
N ARG A 128 -9.83 -0.63 18.51
CA ARG A 128 -8.47 -0.94 18.05
C ARG A 128 -8.27 -0.75 16.55
N PHE A 129 -9.27 -0.25 15.83
CA PHE A 129 -9.17 0.02 14.39
C PHE A 129 -9.66 1.43 14.08
N GLN A 130 -8.90 2.16 13.26
CA GLN A 130 -9.27 3.47 12.78
C GLN A 130 -8.96 3.58 11.29
N LEU A 131 -10.01 3.68 10.48
CA LEU A 131 -9.89 3.97 9.05
C LEU A 131 -9.58 5.46 8.85
N GLY A 132 -8.64 5.77 7.96
CA GLY A 132 -8.45 7.12 7.45
C GLY A 132 -9.55 7.55 6.49
N ASP A 133 -9.50 8.80 6.05
CA ASP A 133 -10.55 9.41 5.22
C ASP A 133 -10.16 9.61 3.75
N GLU A 134 -8.86 9.61 3.46
CA GLU A 134 -8.33 9.90 2.12
C GLU A 134 -7.85 8.63 1.44
N PHE A 135 -8.39 8.37 0.25
CA PHE A 135 -7.93 7.30 -0.61
C PHE A 135 -6.77 7.74 -1.49
N LYS A 136 -5.75 6.87 -1.63
CA LYS A 136 -4.71 7.00 -2.64
C LYS A 136 -4.90 5.95 -3.72
N GLU A 137 -4.90 6.36 -4.98
CA GLU A 137 -4.89 5.42 -6.11
C GLU A 137 -3.45 5.28 -6.62
N ILE A 138 -3.00 4.04 -6.81
CA ILE A 138 -1.69 3.70 -7.33
C ILE A 138 -1.90 3.00 -8.67
N TYR A 139 -1.21 3.50 -9.69
CA TYR A 139 -1.11 2.81 -10.98
C TYR A 139 0.24 2.09 -11.05
N TYR A 140 0.19 0.78 -11.27
CA TYR A 140 1.35 -0.06 -11.42
C TYR A 140 1.69 -0.24 -12.90
N LYS A 141 2.53 0.66 -13.41
CA LYS A 141 2.81 0.79 -14.85
C LYS A 141 3.31 -0.48 -15.53
N TYR A 142 4.10 -1.32 -14.84
CA TYR A 142 4.74 -2.48 -15.46
C TYR A 142 3.83 -3.71 -15.48
N ILE A 143 2.79 -3.72 -14.64
CA ILE A 143 1.74 -4.75 -14.66
C ILE A 143 0.39 -4.24 -15.21
N ASP A 144 0.25 -2.94 -15.46
CA ASP A 144 -0.92 -2.28 -16.05
C ASP A 144 -2.22 -2.57 -15.27
N VAL A 145 -2.19 -2.25 -13.97
CA VAL A 145 -3.33 -2.39 -13.05
C VAL A 145 -3.38 -1.25 -12.05
N HIS A 146 -4.57 -0.98 -11.50
CA HIS A 146 -4.78 0.03 -10.47
C HIS A 146 -5.11 -0.59 -9.10
N GLU A 147 -4.58 0.00 -8.04
CA GLU A 147 -4.93 -0.31 -6.65
C GLU A 147 -5.42 0.94 -5.94
N LEU A 148 -6.50 0.82 -5.19
CA LEU A 148 -7.01 1.87 -4.33
C LEU A 148 -6.64 1.55 -2.87
N ARG A 149 -5.93 2.45 -2.19
CA ARG A 149 -5.48 2.29 -0.80
C ARG A 149 -6.24 3.21 0.14
N LEU A 150 -6.82 2.65 1.20
CA LEU A 150 -7.39 3.39 2.32
C LEU A 150 -6.49 3.21 3.55
N PRO A 151 -5.94 4.28 4.15
CA PRO A 151 -5.15 4.15 5.36
C PRO A 151 -5.94 3.50 6.50
N ILE A 152 -5.28 2.67 7.29
CA ILE A 152 -5.82 2.10 8.52
C ILE A 152 -4.76 2.12 9.61
N LYS A 153 -5.15 2.60 10.80
CA LYS A 153 -4.40 2.41 12.04
C LYS A 153 -5.02 1.26 12.82
N TYR A 154 -4.18 0.45 13.45
CA TYR A 154 -4.66 -0.66 14.28
C TYR A 154 -3.73 -0.93 15.45
N ILE A 155 -4.28 -1.52 16.52
CA ILE A 155 -3.55 -1.75 17.77
C ILE A 155 -3.36 -3.25 18.00
N VAL A 156 -2.10 -3.66 18.19
CA VAL A 156 -1.70 -5.02 18.56
C VAL A 156 -1.04 -5.05 19.94
N LYS A 157 -0.92 -6.23 20.54
CA LYS A 157 -0.13 -6.40 21.76
C LYS A 157 1.35 -6.45 21.40
N SER A 158 2.20 -5.82 22.21
CA SER A 158 3.64 -5.96 22.04
C SER A 158 4.10 -7.32 22.54
N ASP A 159 4.98 -7.97 21.78
CA ASP A 159 5.69 -9.18 22.22
C ASP A 159 6.82 -8.87 23.22
N THR A 160 7.20 -7.60 23.34
CA THR A 160 8.40 -7.17 24.07
C THR A 160 8.12 -6.15 25.17
N SER A 161 6.91 -5.60 25.22
CA SER A 161 6.50 -4.62 26.23
C SER A 161 5.10 -4.94 26.77
N SER A 162 4.77 -4.36 27.92
CA SER A 162 3.41 -4.41 28.47
C SER A 162 2.45 -3.42 27.80
N GLU A 163 2.94 -2.61 26.87
CA GLU A 163 2.18 -1.56 26.21
C GLU A 163 1.66 -2.05 24.85
N ASP A 164 0.47 -1.58 24.51
CA ASP A 164 -0.11 -1.78 23.19
C ASP A 164 0.67 -0.99 22.14
N VAL A 165 0.79 -1.52 20.92
CA VAL A 165 1.49 -0.87 19.80
C VAL A 165 0.49 -0.46 18.75
N GLU A 166 0.49 0.83 18.38
CA GLU A 166 -0.23 1.33 17.20
C GLU A 166 0.61 1.11 15.94
N LEU A 167 0.00 0.49 14.94
CA LEU A 167 0.57 0.22 13.62
C LEU A 167 -0.25 0.94 12.55
N GLU A 168 0.43 1.34 11.48
CA GLU A 168 -0.20 1.96 10.30
C GLU A 168 -0.03 1.05 9.08
N SER A 169 -1.09 0.91 8.30
CA SER A 169 -1.10 0.14 7.05
C SER A 169 -2.19 0.67 6.11
N PHE A 170 -2.56 -0.12 5.12
CA PHE A 170 -3.65 0.17 4.19
C PHE A 170 -4.60 -1.02 4.09
N VAL A 171 -5.89 -0.73 3.92
CA VAL A 171 -6.82 -1.63 3.23
C VAL A 171 -6.68 -1.35 1.74
N ARG A 172 -6.26 -2.36 0.98
CA ARG A 172 -5.98 -2.27 -0.45
C ARG A 172 -7.13 -2.91 -1.22
N PHE A 173 -7.62 -2.19 -2.21
CA PHE A 173 -8.74 -2.60 -3.02
C PHE A 173 -8.34 -2.69 -4.49
N VAL A 174 -8.94 -3.65 -5.16
CA VAL A 174 -8.91 -3.76 -6.61
C VAL A 174 -10.31 -3.63 -7.18
N LYS A 175 -10.38 -3.26 -8.45
CA LYS A 175 -11.61 -3.27 -9.25
C LYS A 175 -11.52 -4.39 -10.26
N THR A 176 -12.41 -5.36 -10.15
CA THR A 176 -12.48 -6.49 -11.07
C THR A 176 -12.99 -6.03 -12.44
N THR A 177 -12.79 -6.85 -13.47
CA THR A 177 -13.21 -6.54 -14.86
C THR A 177 -14.72 -6.33 -14.99
N ASP A 178 -15.54 -7.00 -14.16
CA ASP A 178 -16.99 -6.82 -14.05
C ASP A 178 -17.40 -5.60 -13.19
N GLY A 179 -16.43 -4.90 -12.60
CA GLY A 179 -16.60 -3.65 -11.87
C GLY A 179 -16.88 -3.81 -10.38
N GLU A 180 -16.75 -5.01 -9.80
CA GLU A 180 -16.80 -5.21 -8.36
C GLU A 180 -15.55 -4.61 -7.69
N ILE A 181 -15.73 -4.06 -6.47
CA ILE A 181 -14.64 -3.55 -5.64
C ILE A 181 -14.41 -4.54 -4.51
N LEU A 182 -13.22 -5.11 -4.41
CA LEU A 182 -12.88 -6.16 -3.46
C LEU A 182 -11.60 -5.80 -2.69
N ILE A 183 -11.53 -6.19 -1.42
CA ILE A 183 -10.32 -6.04 -0.61
C ILE A 183 -9.31 -7.09 -1.08
N LEU A 184 -8.19 -6.65 -1.62
CA LEU A 184 -7.07 -7.51 -2.00
C LEU A 184 -6.16 -7.79 -0.80
N ASP A 185 -5.93 -6.79 0.03
CA ASP A 185 -5.00 -6.89 1.16
C ASP A 185 -5.41 -5.93 2.29
N ALA A 186 -5.16 -6.32 3.53
CA ALA A 186 -5.46 -5.54 4.74
C ALA A 186 -4.72 -6.17 5.93
N PRO A 187 -4.64 -5.51 7.10
CA PRO A 187 -4.25 -6.20 8.33
C PRO A 187 -5.05 -7.50 8.49
N MET A 188 -4.37 -8.60 8.83
CA MET A 188 -4.91 -9.97 8.94
C MET A 188 -5.25 -10.67 7.63
N LEU A 189 -5.06 -10.03 6.46
CA LEU A 189 -5.22 -10.66 5.16
C LEU A 189 -3.86 -10.84 4.48
N ILE A 190 -3.78 -11.83 3.60
CA ILE A 190 -2.68 -12.06 2.68
C ILE A 190 -3.30 -12.16 1.30
N GLY A 191 -3.04 -11.16 0.46
CA GLY A 191 -3.33 -11.20 -0.97
C GLY A 191 -2.09 -10.94 -1.80
N MET A 192 -2.28 -10.88 -3.13
CA MET A 192 -1.19 -10.60 -4.06
C MET A 192 -0.58 -9.22 -3.80
N ASN A 193 0.75 -9.17 -3.67
CA ASN A 193 1.48 -7.91 -3.56
C ASN A 193 1.74 -7.31 -4.95
N LEU A 194 0.83 -6.45 -5.41
CA LEU A 194 0.91 -5.78 -6.71
C LEU A 194 2.17 -4.92 -6.88
N GLU A 195 2.65 -4.30 -5.79
CA GLU A 195 3.88 -3.50 -5.82
C GLU A 195 5.10 -4.36 -6.10
N LYS A 196 5.18 -5.54 -5.49
CA LYS A 196 6.23 -6.51 -5.78
C LYS A 196 6.12 -7.07 -7.21
N LYS A 197 4.91 -7.40 -7.67
CA LYS A 197 4.70 -7.86 -9.06
C LYS A 197 5.10 -6.78 -10.09
N ASP A 198 4.81 -5.51 -9.81
CA ASP A 198 5.27 -4.38 -10.64
C ASP A 198 6.80 -4.25 -10.65
N GLU A 199 7.44 -4.45 -9.50
CA GLU A 199 8.90 -4.45 -9.38
C GLU A 199 9.54 -5.63 -10.15
N ASP A 200 9.01 -6.84 -10.00
CA ASP A 200 9.45 -8.02 -10.74
C ASP A 200 9.32 -7.78 -12.26
N ALA A 201 8.19 -7.21 -12.72
CA ALA A 201 7.94 -6.86 -14.12
C ALA A 201 8.83 -5.71 -14.65
N TYR A 202 9.30 -4.83 -13.76
CA TYR A 202 10.27 -3.78 -14.08
C TYR A 202 11.66 -4.37 -14.34
N TYR A 203 12.14 -5.23 -13.44
CA TYR A 203 13.48 -5.81 -13.52
C TYR A 203 13.58 -6.96 -14.54
N ASP A 204 12.53 -7.77 -14.67
CA ASP A 204 12.45 -8.87 -15.63
C ASP A 204 11.64 -8.46 -16.88
N GLU A 205 12.25 -7.63 -17.72
CA GLU A 205 11.61 -7.15 -18.95
C GLU A 205 11.27 -8.26 -19.93
N TYR A 206 12.01 -9.38 -19.87
CA TYR A 206 11.80 -10.53 -20.75
C TYR A 206 10.50 -11.26 -20.41
N ASN A 207 10.24 -11.48 -19.11
CA ASN A 207 9.02 -12.14 -18.63
C ASN A 207 7.88 -11.17 -18.29
N ARG A 208 8.05 -9.86 -18.46
CA ARG A 208 7.03 -8.83 -18.13
C ARG A 208 5.61 -9.17 -18.60
N LYS A 209 5.46 -9.65 -19.84
CA LYS A 209 4.14 -9.99 -20.39
C LYS A 209 3.49 -11.19 -19.69
N GLU A 210 4.30 -12.15 -19.28
CA GLU A 210 3.83 -13.31 -18.51
C GLU A 210 3.39 -12.86 -17.11
N ILE A 211 4.18 -12.03 -16.44
CA ILE A 211 3.84 -11.46 -15.13
C ILE A 211 2.54 -10.62 -15.21
N GLN A 212 2.42 -9.79 -16.26
CA GLN A 212 1.19 -9.02 -16.52
C GLN A 212 -0.03 -9.93 -16.68
N GLN A 213 0.12 -11.01 -17.45
CA GLN A 213 -0.97 -11.94 -17.72
C GLN A 213 -1.35 -12.72 -16.47
N GLU A 214 -0.38 -13.20 -15.68
CA GLU A 214 -0.59 -13.86 -14.38
C GLU A 214 -1.43 -12.97 -13.46
N VAL A 215 -1.04 -11.70 -13.27
CA VAL A 215 -1.79 -10.75 -12.44
C VAL A 215 -3.23 -10.58 -12.93
N LYS A 216 -3.43 -10.42 -14.24
CA LYS A 216 -4.75 -10.18 -14.83
C LYS A 216 -5.64 -11.44 -14.83
N GLU A 217 -5.06 -12.63 -14.99
CA GLU A 217 -5.79 -13.90 -14.97
C GLU A 217 -6.17 -14.31 -13.55
N GLU A 218 -5.25 -14.20 -12.58
CA GLU A 218 -5.50 -14.58 -11.18
C GLU A 218 -6.46 -13.60 -10.50
N LEU A 219 -6.29 -12.29 -10.74
CA LEU A 219 -7.13 -11.29 -10.07
C LEU A 219 -8.35 -10.88 -10.89
N ASN A 220 -8.37 -11.11 -12.20
CA ASN A 220 -9.46 -10.64 -13.07
C ASN A 220 -9.77 -9.13 -12.86
N ILE A 221 -8.74 -8.29 -12.89
CA ILE A 221 -8.81 -6.84 -12.56
C ILE A 221 -8.57 -5.91 -13.76
N GLN A 222 -9.04 -4.66 -13.61
CA GLN A 222 -8.84 -3.55 -14.56
C GLN A 222 -7.55 -2.77 -14.31
#